data_AF-A0A166C832-F1
#
_entry.id   AF-A0A166C832-F1
#
_cell.length_a   1.000
_cell.length_b   1.000
_cell.length_c   1.000
_cell.angle_alpha   90.00
_cell.angle_beta   90.00
_cell.angle_gamma   90.00
#
_symmetry.space_group_name_H-M   'P 1'
#
loop_
_entity.id
_entity.type
_entity.pdbx_description
1 polymer ?
#
loop_
_entity_poly.entity_id
_entity_poly.type
_entity_poly.pdbx_seq_one_letter_code
_entity_poly.pdbx_strand_id
1 'polypeptide(L)'
;MDFGFKKQTKKFFKKYENACKTDNKHNELIKFIEYCYNYAKIALNNYSCKYSKKLYSQPALFTIIALKIYLKMTYRQIMDFISFSDALRKYLKIKKAPDYSTIQKFFKRMPTNMFERITEQIIQHLEIKPTTAALDGTGFTNDYADKYYAQIKGKERKSYTKCHIAVDIDTKIILYSQALKGPKHDTQFAIASIRSLKKIQH
;
A
#
# COMPACT_ATOMS: atom_id res chain seq x y z
N MET A 1 12.73 21.09 14.44
CA MET A 1 11.98 20.85 15.68
C MET A 1 11.05 19.66 15.45
N ASP A 2 11.36 18.52 16.07
CA ASP A 2 10.58 17.28 15.93
C ASP A 2 9.41 17.35 16.93
N PHE A 3 8.17 17.54 16.47
CA PHE A 3 6.96 17.77 17.29
C PHE A 3 6.52 16.53 18.11
N GLY A 4 7.44 15.79 18.71
CA GLY A 4 7.14 14.59 19.51
C GLY A 4 6.66 13.38 18.71
N PHE A 5 6.49 13.50 17.38
CA PHE A 5 6.06 12.40 16.51
C PHE A 5 7.00 11.20 16.61
N LYS A 6 8.33 11.36 16.52
CA LYS A 6 9.27 10.24 16.66
C LYS A 6 9.18 9.51 18.01
N LYS A 7 8.88 10.22 19.10
CA LYS A 7 8.76 9.62 20.44
C LYS A 7 7.43 8.90 20.63
N GLN A 8 6.36 9.44 20.04
CA GLN A 8 5.04 8.83 20.03
C GLN A 8 4.97 7.61 19.11
N THR A 9 5.60 7.66 17.92
CA THR A 9 5.72 6.52 17.01
C THR A 9 6.55 5.41 17.65
N LYS A 10 7.74 5.70 18.21
CA LYS A 10 8.55 4.68 18.91
C LYS A 10 7.82 4.01 20.08
N LYS A 11 7.07 4.77 20.90
CA LYS A 11 6.23 4.21 21.98
C LYS A 11 5.07 3.37 21.44
N PHE A 12 4.45 3.84 20.35
CA PHE A 12 3.38 3.11 19.67
C PHE A 12 3.92 1.78 19.16
N PHE A 13 5.02 1.77 18.40
CA PHE A 13 5.66 0.56 17.88
C PHE A 13 6.10 -0.41 18.98
N LYS A 14 6.76 0.06 20.04
CA LYS A 14 7.18 -0.79 21.17
C LYS A 14 6.01 -1.47 21.87
N LYS A 15 4.84 -0.81 21.92
CA LYS A 15 3.60 -1.41 22.44
C LYS A 15 3.09 -2.55 21.55
N TYR A 16 3.19 -2.43 20.23
CA TYR A 16 2.74 -3.48 19.30
C TYR A 16 3.73 -4.63 19.18
N GLU A 17 5.03 -4.35 19.23
CA GLU A 17 6.07 -5.37 19.27
C GLU A 17 5.88 -6.31 20.48
N ASN A 18 5.45 -5.76 21.62
CA ASN A 18 5.12 -6.53 22.81
C ASN A 18 3.79 -7.28 22.70
N ALA A 19 2.80 -6.77 21.94
CA ALA A 19 1.53 -7.46 21.69
C ALA A 19 1.69 -8.67 20.75
N CYS A 20 2.62 -8.60 19.79
CA CYS A 20 2.94 -9.72 18.90
C CYS A 20 3.69 -10.87 19.60
N LYS A 21 4.26 -10.65 20.78
CA LYS A 21 5.06 -11.65 21.53
C LYS A 21 4.21 -12.60 22.39
N THR A 22 2.90 -12.35 22.57
CA THR A 22 2.09 -13.04 23.59
C THR A 22 1.28 -14.27 23.13
N ASP A 23 1.35 -14.75 21.88
CA ASP A 23 0.64 -15.99 21.48
C ASP A 23 1.51 -16.95 20.65
N ASN A 24 1.84 -18.09 21.28
CA ASN A 24 2.72 -19.16 20.78
C ASN A 24 2.07 -20.09 19.71
N LYS A 25 1.13 -19.55 18.90
CA LYS A 25 0.60 -20.19 17.68
C LYS A 25 0.43 -19.11 16.61
N HIS A 26 1.51 -18.82 15.90
CA HIS A 26 1.58 -17.68 14.98
C HIS A 26 0.69 -17.89 13.75
N ASN A 27 -0.43 -17.17 13.68
CA ASN A 27 -1.18 -17.04 12.45
C ASN A 27 -0.61 -15.87 11.64
N GLU A 28 0.10 -16.19 10.56
CA GLU A 28 0.71 -15.20 9.65
C GLU A 28 -0.31 -14.20 9.10
N LEU A 29 -1.58 -14.61 8.94
CA LEU A 29 -2.66 -13.72 8.53
C LEU A 29 -2.95 -12.65 9.58
N ILE A 30 -2.92 -13.02 10.87
CA ILE A 30 -3.14 -12.06 11.97
C ILE A 30 -2.01 -11.04 11.96
N LYS A 31 -0.74 -11.47 11.89
CA LYS A 31 0.41 -10.56 11.80
C LYS A 31 0.29 -9.61 10.61
N PHE A 32 -0.09 -10.13 9.45
CA PHE A 32 -0.27 -9.32 8.25
C PHE A 32 -1.34 -8.23 8.45
N ILE A 33 -2.48 -8.58 9.05
CA ILE A 33 -3.56 -7.63 9.36
C ILE A 33 -3.08 -6.58 10.35
N GLU A 34 -2.36 -7.00 11.39
CA GLU A 34 -1.83 -6.11 12.42
C GLU A 34 -0.81 -5.13 11.85
N TYR A 35 0.16 -5.60 11.08
CA TYR A 35 1.14 -4.74 10.42
C TYR A 35 0.45 -3.75 9.48
N CYS A 36 -0.44 -4.23 8.61
CA CYS A 36 -1.15 -3.36 7.67
C CYS A 36 -1.93 -2.25 8.40
N TYR A 37 -2.68 -2.60 9.45
CA TYR A 37 -3.47 -1.62 10.19
C TYR A 37 -2.60 -0.64 10.96
N ASN A 38 -1.53 -1.11 11.58
CA ASN A 38 -0.64 -0.28 12.40
C ASN A 38 0.15 0.70 11.54
N TYR A 39 0.79 0.23 10.46
CA TYR A 39 1.50 1.13 9.54
C TYR A 39 0.56 2.13 8.89
N ALA A 40 -0.62 1.68 8.46
CA ALA A 40 -1.63 2.58 7.88
C ALA A 40 -2.12 3.62 8.90
N LYS A 41 -2.28 3.26 10.17
CA LYS A 41 -2.72 4.17 11.23
C LYS A 41 -1.68 5.24 11.57
N ILE A 42 -0.40 4.92 11.42
CA ILE A 42 0.70 5.88 11.63
C ILE A 42 0.85 6.77 10.40
N ALA A 43 0.81 6.17 9.21
CA ALA A 43 1.06 6.87 7.96
C ALA A 43 -0.13 7.68 7.44
N LEU A 44 -1.38 7.30 7.74
CA LEU A 44 -2.58 7.87 7.12
C LEU A 44 -3.45 8.62 8.12
N ASN A 45 -4.13 9.66 7.64
CA ASN A 45 -5.17 10.33 8.40
C ASN A 45 -6.38 9.41 8.57
N ASN A 46 -7.01 9.43 9.75
CA ASN A 46 -8.21 8.62 9.99
C ASN A 46 -9.31 8.82 8.94
N TYR A 47 -9.47 10.03 8.42
CA TYR A 47 -10.49 10.36 7.41
C TYR A 47 -9.90 11.26 6.32
N SER A 48 -10.49 11.20 5.12
CA SER A 48 -10.01 11.97 3.96
C SER A 48 -10.19 13.48 4.13
N CYS A 49 -11.25 13.90 4.83
CA CYS A 49 -11.53 15.30 5.15
C CYS A 49 -12.48 15.41 6.35
N LYS A 50 -12.64 16.65 6.87
CA LYS A 50 -13.55 16.98 7.98
C LYS A 50 -15.01 16.60 7.69
N TYR A 51 -15.46 16.74 6.45
CA TYR A 51 -16.83 16.53 5.97
C TYR A 51 -17.13 15.08 5.53
N SER A 52 -16.19 14.16 5.67
CA SER A 52 -16.44 12.76 5.37
C SER A 52 -17.52 12.17 6.29
N LYS A 53 -18.22 11.13 5.84
CA LYS A 53 -19.27 10.45 6.63
C LYS A 53 -18.74 9.74 7.89
N LYS A 54 -17.41 9.61 8.03
CA LYS A 54 -16.71 8.98 9.17
C LYS A 54 -17.20 7.58 9.56
N LEU A 55 -17.78 6.84 8.61
CA LEU A 55 -18.24 5.46 8.82
C LEU A 55 -17.07 4.46 8.90
N TYR A 56 -16.04 4.69 8.09
CA TYR A 56 -14.86 3.86 8.00
C TYR A 56 -13.62 4.75 8.01
N SER A 57 -12.59 4.33 8.75
CA SER A 57 -11.31 5.02 8.75
C SER A 57 -10.47 4.60 7.54
N GLN A 58 -9.60 5.48 7.05
CA GLN A 58 -8.68 5.13 5.95
C GLN A 58 -7.74 3.97 6.32
N PRO A 59 -7.19 3.88 7.55
CA PRO A 59 -6.40 2.72 7.96
C PRO A 59 -7.18 1.39 7.89
N ALA A 60 -8.47 1.39 8.29
CA ALA A 60 -9.30 0.20 8.19
C ALA A 60 -9.54 -0.19 6.72
N LEU A 61 -9.92 0.77 5.87
CA LEU A 61 -10.15 0.50 4.44
C LEU A 61 -8.88 0.05 3.72
N PHE A 62 -7.72 0.63 4.05
CA PHE A 62 -6.43 0.20 3.53
C PHE A 62 -6.13 -1.25 3.90
N THR A 63 -6.32 -1.62 5.18
CA THR A 63 -6.08 -2.98 5.67
C THR A 63 -6.99 -3.98 4.98
N ILE A 64 -8.25 -3.63 4.75
CA ILE A 64 -9.21 -4.46 4.02
C ILE A 64 -8.77 -4.71 2.57
N ILE A 65 -8.25 -3.69 1.88
CA ILE A 65 -7.71 -3.85 0.53
C ILE A 65 -6.45 -4.70 0.54
N ALA A 66 -5.53 -4.47 1.47
CA ALA A 66 -4.32 -5.26 1.59
C ALA A 66 -4.66 -6.74 1.82
N LEU A 67 -5.65 -7.01 2.68
CA LEU A 67 -6.16 -8.35 2.95
C LEU A 67 -6.82 -8.99 1.72
N LYS A 68 -7.63 -8.21 0.97
CA LYS A 68 -8.20 -8.65 -0.31
C LYS A 68 -7.10 -9.10 -1.28
N ILE A 69 -6.03 -8.32 -1.40
CA ILE A 69 -4.91 -8.63 -2.31
C ILE A 69 -4.15 -9.87 -1.82
N TYR A 70 -3.83 -9.92 -0.53
CA TYR A 70 -3.11 -11.04 0.10
C TYR A 70 -3.85 -12.38 -0.08
N LEU A 71 -5.16 -12.39 0.15
CA LEU A 71 -6.01 -13.58 0.00
C LEU A 71 -6.50 -13.81 -1.44
N LYS A 72 -6.10 -12.98 -2.41
CA LYS A 72 -6.55 -13.03 -3.82
C LYS A 72 -8.08 -13.04 -3.97
N MET A 73 -8.78 -12.32 -3.12
CA MET A 73 -10.24 -12.24 -3.11
C MET A 73 -10.78 -11.17 -4.05
N THR A 74 -12.03 -11.35 -4.49
CA THR A 74 -12.84 -10.30 -5.11
C THR A 74 -13.35 -9.30 -4.06
N TYR A 75 -13.87 -8.15 -4.50
CA TYR A 75 -14.45 -7.15 -3.59
C TYR A 75 -15.69 -7.65 -2.82
N ARG A 76 -16.46 -8.59 -3.41
CA ARG A 76 -17.61 -9.20 -2.74
C ARG A 76 -17.15 -10.21 -1.69
N GLN A 77 -16.22 -11.09 -2.06
CA GLN A 77 -15.68 -12.09 -1.14
C GLN A 77 -15.03 -11.46 0.11
N ILE A 78 -14.26 -10.37 -0.03
CA ILE A 78 -13.67 -9.72 1.15
C ILE A 78 -14.72 -9.04 2.03
N MET A 79 -15.80 -8.50 1.44
CA MET A 79 -16.93 -7.96 2.19
C MET A 79 -17.60 -9.06 3.02
N ASP A 80 -17.86 -10.22 2.42
CA ASP A 80 -18.46 -11.37 3.10
C ASP A 80 -17.53 -11.94 4.18
N PHE A 81 -16.23 -12.00 3.90
CA PHE A 81 -15.23 -12.41 4.89
C PHE A 81 -15.23 -11.50 6.13
N ILE A 82 -15.32 -10.18 5.93
CA ILE A 82 -15.39 -9.20 7.01
C ILE A 82 -16.75 -9.25 7.72
N SER A 83 -17.84 -9.55 7.00
CA SER A 83 -19.18 -9.69 7.58
C SER A 83 -19.32 -10.98 8.42
N PHE A 84 -18.49 -11.98 8.17
CA PHE A 84 -18.41 -13.18 9.00
C PHE A 84 -17.56 -12.99 10.27
N SER A 85 -16.44 -12.26 10.19
CA SER A 85 -15.49 -12.15 11.31
C SER A 85 -15.73 -10.93 12.23
N ASP A 86 -16.37 -11.15 13.38
CA ASP A 86 -16.52 -10.13 14.44
C ASP A 86 -15.19 -9.66 15.01
N ALA A 87 -14.23 -10.59 15.20
CA ALA A 87 -12.91 -10.26 15.73
C ALA A 87 -12.17 -9.27 14.82
N LEU A 88 -12.21 -9.49 13.50
CA LEU A 88 -11.61 -8.58 12.52
C LEU A 88 -12.30 -7.22 12.52
N ARG A 89 -13.64 -7.18 12.57
CA ARG A 89 -14.39 -5.91 12.67
C ARG A 89 -14.01 -5.12 13.92
N LYS A 90 -13.93 -5.80 15.07
CA LYS A 90 -13.55 -5.20 16.35
C LYS A 90 -12.13 -4.64 16.31
N TYR A 91 -11.19 -5.40 15.73
CA TYR A 91 -9.80 -4.97 15.56
C TYR A 91 -9.69 -3.71 14.68
N LEU A 92 -10.36 -3.71 13.52
CA LEU A 92 -10.37 -2.57 12.59
C LEU A 92 -11.21 -1.39 13.08
N LYS A 93 -11.95 -1.56 14.19
CA LYS A 93 -12.87 -0.58 14.80
C LYS A 93 -13.99 -0.16 13.85
N ILE A 94 -14.58 -1.13 13.15
CA ILE A 94 -15.72 -0.92 12.24
C ILE A 94 -16.97 -1.62 12.77
N LYS A 95 -18.13 -0.96 12.66
CA LYS A 95 -19.40 -1.52 13.14
C LYS A 95 -20.00 -2.55 12.20
N LYS A 96 -19.86 -2.32 10.88
CA LYS A 96 -20.40 -3.18 9.81
C LYS A 96 -19.32 -3.36 8.75
N ALA A 97 -19.39 -4.46 7.98
CA ALA A 97 -18.57 -4.63 6.80
C ALA A 97 -18.85 -3.50 5.77
N PRO A 98 -17.82 -2.86 5.19
CA PRO A 98 -18.01 -1.92 4.09
C PRO A 98 -18.56 -2.63 2.87
N ASP A 99 -19.51 -1.99 2.19
CA ASP A 99 -20.01 -2.48 0.91
C ASP A 99 -18.87 -2.58 -0.13
N TYR A 100 -18.96 -3.54 -1.06
CA TYR A 100 -17.97 -3.76 -2.12
C TYR A 100 -17.61 -2.47 -2.86
N SER A 101 -18.61 -1.61 -3.13
CA SER A 101 -18.41 -0.35 -3.84
C SER A 101 -17.66 0.67 -2.99
N THR A 102 -17.75 0.60 -1.66
CA THR A 102 -16.99 1.45 -0.73
C THR A 102 -15.51 1.12 -0.79
N ILE A 103 -15.17 -0.17 -0.76
CA ILE A 103 -13.79 -0.66 -0.86
C ILE A 103 -13.20 -0.28 -2.22
N GLN A 104 -13.95 -0.53 -3.30
CA GLN A 104 -13.54 -0.18 -4.66
C GLN A 104 -13.33 1.33 -4.85
N LYS A 105 -14.27 2.17 -4.37
CA LYS A 105 -14.18 3.63 -4.48
C LYS A 105 -13.01 4.18 -3.67
N PHE A 106 -12.74 3.61 -2.49
CA PHE A 106 -11.57 3.99 -1.69
C PHE A 106 -10.28 3.65 -2.44
N PHE A 107 -10.15 2.43 -2.98
CA PHE A 107 -8.97 2.05 -3.78
C PHE A 107 -8.74 2.99 -4.96
N LYS A 108 -9.80 3.30 -5.73
CA LYS A 108 -9.72 4.19 -6.89
C LYS A 108 -9.28 5.62 -6.54
N ARG A 109 -9.61 6.08 -5.32
CA ARG A 109 -9.29 7.43 -4.85
C ARG A 109 -7.95 7.51 -4.14
N MET A 110 -7.28 6.38 -3.92
CA MET A 110 -6.08 6.33 -3.11
C MET A 110 -4.90 6.94 -3.89
N PRO A 111 -4.38 8.11 -3.48
CA PRO A 111 -3.23 8.71 -4.13
C PRO A 111 -1.96 7.90 -3.87
N THR A 112 -1.02 7.95 -4.82
CA THR A 112 0.28 7.24 -4.74
C THR A 112 1.06 7.61 -3.48
N ASN A 113 0.98 8.86 -3.04
CA ASN A 113 1.67 9.33 -1.83
C ASN A 113 1.24 8.62 -0.54
N MET A 114 0.06 7.99 -0.50
CA MET A 114 -0.33 7.16 0.65
C MET A 114 0.55 5.92 0.77
N PHE A 115 0.88 5.27 -0.35
CA PHE A 115 1.79 4.14 -0.37
C PHE A 115 3.22 4.56 -0.04
N GLU A 116 3.68 5.68 -0.58
CA GLU A 116 5.00 6.23 -0.29
C GLU A 116 5.16 6.48 1.22
N ARG A 117 4.19 7.15 1.85
CA ARG A 117 4.20 7.38 3.31
C ARG A 117 4.23 6.10 4.11
N ILE A 118 3.47 5.07 3.72
CA ILE A 118 3.47 3.77 4.41
C ILE A 118 4.84 3.11 4.27
N THR A 119 5.41 3.13 3.06
CA THR A 119 6.73 2.55 2.76
C THR A 119 7.83 3.25 3.55
N GLU A 120 7.81 4.58 3.61
CA GLU A 120 8.73 5.37 4.44
C GLU A 120 8.64 4.99 5.93
N GLN A 121 7.42 4.78 6.46
CA GLN A 121 7.26 4.33 7.84
C GLN A 121 7.81 2.93 8.08
N ILE A 122 7.68 2.01 7.11
CA ILE A 122 8.25 0.67 7.19
C ILE A 122 9.78 0.74 7.20
N ILE A 123 10.36 1.48 6.25
CA ILE A 123 11.83 1.66 6.12
C ILE A 123 12.41 2.28 7.39
N GLN A 124 11.79 3.34 7.90
CA GLN A 124 12.23 4.00 9.14
C GLN A 124 12.12 3.08 10.36
N HIS A 125 11.05 2.29 10.44
CA HIS A 125 10.83 1.40 11.57
C HIS A 125 11.83 0.23 11.60
N LEU A 126 12.15 -0.31 10.43
CA LEU A 126 13.10 -1.41 10.27
C LEU A 126 14.56 -0.93 10.17
N GLU A 127 14.79 0.39 10.27
CA GLU A 127 16.10 1.03 10.21
C GLU A 127 16.93 0.58 8.98
N ILE A 128 16.25 0.38 7.84
CA ILE A 128 16.87 -0.16 6.63
C ILE A 128 17.84 0.86 6.05
N LYS A 129 19.08 0.43 5.88
CA LYS A 129 20.13 1.18 5.19
C LYS A 129 20.55 0.38 3.96
N PRO A 130 19.90 0.61 2.80
CA PRO A 130 20.15 -0.20 1.62
C PRO A 130 21.57 0.06 1.10
N THR A 131 22.36 -1.02 1.00
CA THR A 131 23.70 -1.00 0.40
C THR A 131 23.60 -1.16 -1.11
N THR A 132 22.74 -2.07 -1.56
CA THR A 132 22.53 -2.40 -2.97
C THR A 132 21.04 -2.46 -3.27
N ALA A 133 20.60 -1.70 -4.27
CA ALA A 133 19.23 -1.71 -4.74
C ALA A 133 19.15 -2.21 -6.19
N ALA A 134 18.23 -3.14 -6.45
CA ALA A 134 17.86 -3.54 -7.79
C ALA A 134 16.74 -2.63 -8.31
N LEU A 135 16.87 -2.16 -9.55
CA LEU A 135 15.84 -1.39 -10.24
C LEU A 135 15.30 -2.23 -11.39
N ASP A 136 14.00 -2.46 -11.38
CA ASP A 136 13.32 -3.17 -12.47
C ASP A 136 12.03 -2.46 -12.88
N GLY A 137 11.66 -2.60 -14.15
CA GLY A 137 10.54 -1.92 -14.77
C GLY A 137 9.66 -2.86 -15.58
N THR A 138 8.35 -2.76 -15.39
CA THR A 138 7.37 -3.54 -16.13
C THR A 138 6.28 -2.68 -16.76
N GLY A 139 5.80 -3.07 -17.93
CA GLY A 139 4.75 -2.38 -18.68
C GLY A 139 3.40 -3.08 -18.52
N PHE A 140 2.41 -2.37 -17.97
CA PHE A 140 1.02 -2.83 -17.90
C PHE A 140 0.20 -2.19 -19.03
N THR A 141 -0.22 -3.00 -20.01
CA THR A 141 -1.10 -2.52 -21.08
C THR A 141 -2.49 -2.22 -20.53
N ASN A 142 -3.00 -1.02 -20.81
CA ASN A 142 -4.28 -0.55 -20.28
C ASN A 142 -5.44 -0.77 -21.27
N ASP A 143 -5.20 -1.46 -22.38
CA ASP A 143 -6.15 -1.61 -23.49
C ASP A 143 -6.58 -3.07 -23.63
N TYR A 144 -7.85 -3.32 -23.32
CA TYR A 144 -8.55 -4.59 -23.59
C TYR A 144 -8.92 -4.74 -25.08
N ALA A 145 -8.71 -3.70 -25.90
CA ALA A 145 -9.00 -3.76 -27.32
C ALA A 145 -8.14 -4.81 -28.04
N ASP A 146 -8.80 -5.70 -28.77
CA ASP A 146 -8.14 -6.62 -29.68
C ASP A 146 -7.48 -5.87 -30.85
N LYS A 147 -6.54 -6.56 -31.51
CA LYS A 147 -5.77 -6.01 -32.63
C LYS A 147 -6.68 -5.42 -33.72
N TYR A 148 -7.81 -6.10 -33.98
CA TYR A 148 -8.82 -5.67 -34.95
C TYR A 148 -9.46 -4.33 -34.58
N TYR A 149 -9.89 -4.16 -33.32
CA TYR A 149 -10.48 -2.89 -32.85
C TYR A 149 -9.46 -1.74 -32.88
N ALA A 150 -8.19 -2.02 -32.57
CA ALA A 150 -7.11 -1.04 -32.65
C ALA A 150 -6.87 -0.57 -34.10
N GLN A 151 -6.91 -1.49 -35.07
CA GLN A 151 -6.77 -1.18 -36.50
C GLN A 151 -7.91 -0.32 -37.03
N ILE A 152 -9.17 -0.65 -36.73
CA ILE A 152 -10.34 0.16 -37.13
C ILE A 152 -10.26 1.59 -36.56
N LYS A 153 -9.81 1.72 -35.31
CA LYS A 153 -9.66 3.03 -34.65
C LYS A 153 -8.40 3.79 -35.07
N GLY A 154 -7.57 3.26 -35.98
CA GLY A 154 -6.31 3.90 -36.39
C GLY A 154 -5.29 4.05 -35.25
N LYS A 155 -5.38 3.23 -34.19
CA LYS A 155 -4.42 3.24 -33.08
C LYS A 155 -3.21 2.38 -33.42
N GLU A 156 -2.11 3.02 -33.81
CA GLU A 156 -0.85 2.32 -34.13
C GLU A 156 -0.16 1.70 -32.89
N ARG A 157 -0.38 2.26 -31.69
CA ARG A 157 0.22 1.77 -30.43
C ARG A 157 -0.79 1.73 -29.30
N LYS A 158 -0.81 0.61 -28.57
CA LYS A 158 -1.59 0.47 -27.33
C LYS A 158 -0.98 1.34 -26.24
N SER A 159 -1.82 2.08 -25.52
CA SER A 159 -1.37 2.79 -24.31
C SER A 159 -1.05 1.81 -23.21
N TYR A 160 0.09 2.01 -22.54
CA TYR A 160 0.52 1.21 -21.40
C TYR A 160 1.01 2.11 -20.27
N THR A 161 0.98 1.59 -19.06
CA THR A 161 1.54 2.20 -17.86
C THR A 161 2.84 1.50 -17.55
N LYS A 162 3.96 2.23 -17.57
CA LYS A 162 5.24 1.73 -17.06
C LYS A 162 5.25 1.87 -15.55
N CYS A 163 5.59 0.80 -14.85
CA CYS A 163 5.83 0.78 -13.42
C CYS A 163 7.30 0.40 -13.19
N HIS A 164 8.04 1.22 -12.46
CA HIS A 164 9.39 0.90 -12.00
C HIS A 164 9.38 0.75 -10.49
N ILE A 165 10.10 -0.26 -10.00
CA ILE A 165 10.31 -0.51 -8.58
C ILE A 165 11.80 -0.55 -8.28
N ALA A 166 12.19 0.02 -7.15
CA ALA A 166 13.51 -0.14 -6.57
C ALA A 166 13.37 -0.99 -5.31
N VAL A 167 14.15 -2.05 -5.21
CA VAL A 167 14.07 -3.05 -4.13
C VAL A 167 15.44 -3.24 -3.53
N ASP A 168 15.51 -3.27 -2.20
CA ASP A 168 16.73 -3.65 -1.48
C ASP A 168 17.00 -5.14 -1.68
N ILE A 169 18.22 -5.52 -2.09
CA ILE A 169 18.52 -6.91 -2.45
C ILE A 169 18.51 -7.82 -1.21
N ASP A 170 19.04 -7.33 -0.09
CA ASP A 170 19.22 -8.13 1.12
C ASP A 170 17.88 -8.37 1.84
N THR A 171 17.12 -7.30 2.08
CA THR A 171 15.84 -7.37 2.80
C THR A 171 14.64 -7.66 1.90
N LYS A 172 14.78 -7.50 0.58
CA LYS A 172 13.70 -7.60 -0.43
C LYS A 172 12.59 -6.56 -0.24
N ILE A 173 12.87 -5.49 0.52
CA ILE A 173 11.89 -4.44 0.79
C ILE A 173 11.86 -3.45 -0.37
N ILE A 174 10.65 -3.06 -0.76
CA ILE A 174 10.45 -2.03 -1.78
C ILE A 174 10.86 -0.69 -1.17
N LEU A 175 11.84 -0.03 -1.80
CA LEU A 175 12.39 1.25 -1.39
C LEU A 175 11.68 2.40 -2.08
N TYR A 176 11.30 2.21 -3.35
CA TYR A 176 10.64 3.21 -4.17
C TYR A 176 9.83 2.54 -5.28
N SER A 177 8.73 3.17 -5.68
CA SER A 177 7.96 2.74 -6.84
C SER A 177 7.38 3.93 -7.58
N GLN A 178 7.36 3.88 -8.90
CA GLN A 178 6.76 4.92 -9.74
C GLN A 178 6.05 4.32 -10.93
N ALA A 179 4.80 4.75 -11.15
CA ALA A 179 4.01 4.38 -12.32
C ALA A 179 3.70 5.61 -13.17
N LEU A 180 4.03 5.59 -14.46
CA LEU A 180 3.74 6.65 -15.42
C LEU A 180 3.14 6.09 -16.70
N LYS A 181 2.27 6.87 -17.36
CA LYS A 181 1.76 6.55 -18.69
C LYS A 181 2.90 6.61 -19.71
N GLY A 182 3.05 5.57 -20.52
CA GLY A 182 4.02 5.52 -21.61
C GLY A 182 3.55 6.29 -22.87
N PRO A 183 4.45 6.51 -23.84
CA PRO A 183 5.88 6.15 -23.83
C PRO A 183 6.73 7.19 -23.08
N LYS A 184 7.57 6.73 -22.15
CA LYS A 184 8.56 7.55 -21.45
C LYS A 184 9.92 6.86 -21.43
N HIS A 185 10.98 7.65 -21.42
CA HIS A 185 12.37 7.19 -21.37
C HIS A 185 12.73 6.65 -19.97
N ASP A 186 13.44 5.53 -19.90
CA ASP A 186 13.72 4.82 -18.65
C ASP A 186 14.63 5.62 -17.70
N THR A 187 15.48 6.50 -18.25
CA THR A 187 16.32 7.43 -17.45
C THR A 187 15.51 8.31 -16.50
N GLN A 188 14.28 8.70 -16.85
CA GLN A 188 13.45 9.49 -15.93
C GLN A 188 13.14 8.72 -14.64
N PHE A 189 12.88 7.42 -14.76
CA PHE A 189 12.62 6.55 -13.62
C PHE A 189 13.89 6.25 -12.83
N ALA A 190 15.02 6.04 -13.51
CA ALA A 190 16.31 5.81 -12.85
C ALA A 190 16.72 7.02 -11.99
N ILE A 191 16.64 8.24 -12.54
CA ILE A 191 16.97 9.47 -11.79
C ILE A 191 16.04 9.64 -10.58
N ALA A 192 14.74 9.42 -10.75
CA ALA A 192 13.78 9.54 -9.65
C ALA A 192 14.08 8.51 -8.54
N SER A 193 14.37 7.27 -8.92
CA SER A 193 14.71 6.19 -7.99
C SER A 193 15.99 6.50 -7.22
N ILE A 194 17.07 6.90 -7.89
CA ILE A 194 18.34 7.26 -7.25
C ILE A 194 18.16 8.42 -6.25
N ARG A 195 17.38 9.45 -6.61
CA ARG A 195 17.08 10.57 -5.71
C ARG A 195 16.33 10.12 -4.47
N SER A 196 15.38 9.21 -4.60
CA SER A 196 14.65 8.64 -3.45
C SER A 196 15.56 7.77 -2.58
N LEU A 197 16.41 6.94 -3.17
CA LEU A 197 17.35 6.08 -2.44
C LEU A 197 18.35 6.88 -1.60
N LYS A 198 18.87 8.00 -2.13
CA LYS A 198 19.75 8.90 -1.39
C LYS A 198 19.09 9.47 -0.13
N LYS A 199 17.77 9.70 -0.13
CA LYS A 199 17.05 10.17 1.06
C LYS A 199 16.93 9.11 2.17
N ILE A 200 17.05 7.83 1.82
CA ILE A 200 16.94 6.72 2.77
C ILE A 200 18.29 6.43 3.44
N GLN A 201 19.40 6.72 2.76
CA GLN A 201 20.76 6.50 3.27
C GLN A 201 21.22 7.55 4.30
N HIS A 202 20.56 8.71 4.35
CA HIS A 202 20.86 9.82 5.28
C HIS A 202 19.81 9.92 6.39
#